data_AF-A0A2T0ASY8-F1
#
_entry.id   AF-A0A2T0ASY8-F1
#
_cell.length_a   1.000
_cell.length_b   1.000
_cell.length_c   1.000
_cell.angle_alpha   90.00
_cell.angle_beta   90.00
_cell.angle_gamma   90.00
#
_symmetry.space_group_name_H-M   'P 1'
#
loop_
_entity.id
_entity.type
_entity.pdbx_description
1 polymer ?
#
loop_
_entity_poly.entity_id
_entity_poly.type
_entity_poly.pdbx_seq_one_letter_code
_entity_poly.pdbx_strand_id
1 'polypeptide(L)'
;MVDLILKHHEWWDGRGYPLQIKAEDIPLKCRLLAIADAYDAMTSERPYRRAMSHVQAVAELRHHAGTQFDPYLVEKFLQVISNST
;
A
#
# COMPACT_ATOMS: atom_id res chain seq x y z
N MET A 1 15.40 -11.54 -1.17
CA MET A 1 14.40 -11.75 -0.09
C MET A 1 14.54 -10.71 1.02
N VAL A 2 15.76 -10.28 1.37
CA VAL A 2 16.00 -9.22 2.37
C VAL A 2 15.62 -7.80 1.89
N ASP A 3 15.77 -7.50 0.59
CA ASP A 3 15.41 -6.18 0.00
C ASP A 3 13.91 -5.83 0.09
N LEU A 4 13.01 -6.81 0.08
CA LEU A 4 11.57 -6.57 0.17
C LEU A 4 11.17 -6.08 1.57
N ILE A 5 11.80 -6.63 2.61
CA ILE A 5 11.54 -6.23 4.00
C ILE A 5 12.13 -4.85 4.26
N LEU A 6 13.29 -4.50 3.69
CA LEU A 6 13.85 -3.16 3.87
C LEU A 6 13.11 -2.06 3.12
N LYS A 7 12.62 -2.32 1.89
CA LYS A 7 12.16 -1.25 0.97
C LYS A 7 10.64 -1.11 0.85
N HIS A 8 9.83 -1.92 1.53
CA HIS A 8 8.36 -1.77 1.49
C HIS A 8 7.83 -0.63 2.38
N HIS A 9 8.68 -0.04 3.23
CA HIS A 9 8.40 1.19 3.97
C HIS A 9 8.81 2.47 3.22
N GLU A 10 9.37 2.35 2.01
CA GLU A 10 9.57 3.49 1.13
C GLU A 10 8.20 4.02 0.66
N TRP A 11 8.06 5.34 0.62
CA TRP A 11 6.83 5.99 0.19
C TRP A 11 7.01 6.57 -1.20
N TRP A 12 5.94 6.58 -1.98
CA TRP A 12 5.95 7.08 -3.35
C TRP A 12 6.54 8.50 -3.48
N ASP A 13 6.30 9.37 -2.50
CA ASP A 13 6.81 10.75 -2.45
C ASP A 13 8.27 10.89 -1.95
N GLY A 14 8.91 9.79 -1.54
CA GLY A 14 10.27 9.76 -1.01
C GLY A 14 10.38 10.09 0.48
N ARG A 15 9.28 10.23 1.22
CA ARG A 15 9.29 10.48 2.68
C ARG A 15 9.36 9.20 3.52
N GLY A 16 9.35 8.04 2.86
CA GLY A 16 9.52 6.75 3.50
C GLY A 16 10.96 6.50 3.94
N TYR A 17 11.23 5.28 4.41
CA TYR A 17 12.54 4.90 4.95
C TYR A 17 12.87 3.45 4.54
N PRO A 18 14.15 3.05 4.56
CA PRO A 18 15.34 3.77 5.06
C PRO A 18 16.15 4.55 4.00
N LEU A 19 15.90 4.36 2.72
CA LEU A 19 16.70 4.92 1.62
C LEU A 19 16.14 6.24 1.08
N GLN A 20 14.89 6.57 1.39
CA GLN A 20 14.22 7.80 0.94
C GLN A 20 14.17 7.91 -0.59
N ILE A 21 14.05 6.77 -1.25
CA ILE A 21 13.89 6.67 -2.71
C ILE A 21 12.42 6.87 -3.05
N LYS A 22 12.13 7.36 -4.25
CA LYS A 22 10.79 7.81 -4.64
C LYS A 22 10.34 7.22 -5.96
N ALA A 23 9.03 7.25 -6.18
CA ALA A 23 8.42 6.87 -7.44
C ALA A 23 8.93 5.53 -7.99
N GLU A 24 9.49 5.55 -9.20
CA GLU A 24 9.92 4.36 -9.93
C GLU A 24 11.24 3.78 -9.45
N ASP A 25 12.03 4.53 -8.68
CA ASP A 25 13.24 4.02 -8.03
C ASP A 25 12.89 2.94 -6.99
N ILE A 26 11.66 2.99 -6.46
CA ILE A 26 11.10 1.93 -5.62
C ILE A 26 10.76 0.73 -6.52
N PRO A 27 11.33 -0.46 -6.27
CA PRO A 27 11.03 -1.65 -7.06
C PRO A 27 9.53 -1.93 -7.12
N LEU A 28 9.02 -2.28 -8.31
CA LEU A 28 7.60 -2.54 -8.55
C LEU A 28 6.97 -3.48 -7.50
N LYS A 29 7.67 -4.56 -7.16
CA LYS A 29 7.22 -5.55 -6.17
C LYS A 29 7.06 -4.94 -4.76
N CYS A 30 7.91 -3.98 -4.39
CA CYS A 30 7.81 -3.30 -3.09
C CYS A 30 6.62 -2.35 -3.06
N ARG A 31 6.38 -1.59 -4.15
CA ARG A 31 5.21 -0.72 -4.27
C ARG A 31 3.90 -1.50 -4.19
N LEU A 32 3.82 -2.65 -4.87
CA LEU A 32 2.63 -3.51 -4.81
C LEU A 32 2.46 -4.16 -3.42
N LEU A 33 3.56 -4.64 -2.81
CA LEU A 33 3.52 -5.23 -1.47
C LEU A 33 3.05 -4.22 -0.42
N ALA A 34 3.53 -2.97 -0.48
CA ALA A 34 3.11 -1.91 0.45
C ALA A 34 1.59 -1.66 0.40
N ILE A 35 0.99 -1.67 -0.79
CA ILE A 35 -0.47 -1.52 -0.96
C ILE A 35 -1.21 -2.73 -0.37
N ALA A 36 -0.75 -3.95 -0.68
CA ALA A 36 -1.39 -5.17 -0.19
C ALA A 36 -1.29 -5.31 1.34
N ASP A 37 -0.13 -5.02 1.92
CA ASP A 37 0.10 -5.05 3.37
C ASP A 37 -0.75 -4.00 4.10
N ALA A 38 -0.83 -2.78 3.57
CA ALA A 38 -1.69 -1.74 4.12
C ALA A 38 -3.17 -2.14 4.08
N TYR A 39 -3.63 -2.69 2.95
CA TYR A 39 -5.02 -3.15 2.81
C TYR A 39 -5.34 -4.26 3.82
N ASP A 40 -4.51 -5.30 3.90
CA ASP A 40 -4.69 -6.39 4.87
C ASP A 40 -4.66 -5.88 6.31
N ALA A 41 -3.71 -5.01 6.65
CA ALA A 41 -3.62 -4.42 7.98
C ALA A 41 -4.85 -3.58 8.36
N MET A 42 -5.52 -2.95 7.38
CA MET A 42 -6.76 -2.22 7.59
C MET A 42 -7.97 -3.14 7.74
N THR A 43 -8.08 -4.21 6.95
CA THR A 43 -9.26 -5.08 6.91
C THR A 43 -9.21 -6.27 7.87
N SER A 44 -8.06 -6.54 8.48
CA SER A 44 -7.90 -7.64 9.44
C SER A 44 -8.18 -7.18 10.88
N GLU A 45 -8.88 -8.00 11.66
CA GLU A 45 -9.08 -7.74 13.09
C GLU A 45 -7.75 -7.89 13.85
N ARG A 46 -7.46 -6.92 14.73
CA ARG A 46 -6.28 -6.96 15.61
C ARG A 46 -6.71 -6.72 17.06
N PRO A 47 -5.97 -7.21 18.07
CA PRO A 47 -6.36 -7.10 19.48
C PRO A 47 -6.68 -5.68 19.96
N TYR A 48 -6.14 -4.66 19.29
CA TYR A 48 -6.28 -3.25 19.63
C TYR A 48 -7.04 -2.42 18.58
N ARG A 49 -7.54 -3.02 17.49
CA ARG A 49 -8.19 -2.30 16.39
C ARG A 49 -9.21 -3.19 15.69
N ARG A 50 -10.44 -2.70 15.57
CA ARG A 50 -11.46 -3.31 14.71
C ARG A 50 -11.07 -3.15 13.24
N ALA A 51 -11.33 -4.19 12.46
CA ALA A 51 -11.20 -4.16 11.01
C ALA A 51 -12.01 -2.99 10.42
N MET A 52 -11.41 -2.25 9.50
CA MET A 52 -12.11 -1.32 8.64
C MET A 52 -12.97 -2.09 7.64
N SER A 53 -14.10 -1.50 7.25
CA SER A 53 -14.87 -2.03 6.12
C SER A 53 -14.07 -1.89 4.82
N HIS A 54 -14.41 -2.72 3.83
CA HIS A 54 -13.82 -2.63 2.49
C HIS A 54 -13.87 -1.19 1.94
N VAL A 55 -15.03 -0.53 2.05
CA VAL A 55 -15.22 0.86 1.56
C VAL A 55 -14.26 1.84 2.24
N GLN A 56 -14.06 1.70 3.56
CA GLN A 56 -13.13 2.55 4.31
C GLN A 56 -11.67 2.29 3.89
N ALA A 57 -11.28 1.02 3.74
CA ALA A 57 -9.92 0.67 3.30
C ALA A 57 -9.63 1.19 1.87
N VAL A 58 -10.61 1.11 0.97
CA VAL A 58 -10.49 1.65 -0.39
C VAL A 58 -10.35 3.18 -0.37
N ALA A 59 -11.12 3.88 0.47
CA ALA A 59 -11.03 5.33 0.61
C ALA A 59 -9.64 5.76 1.14
N GLU A 60 -9.11 5.04 2.13
CA GLU A 60 -7.79 5.30 2.71
C GLU A 60 -6.66 5.12 1.68
N LEU A 61 -6.69 4.01 0.91
CA LEU A 61 -5.71 3.78 -0.16
C LEU A 61 -5.71 4.91 -1.20
N ARG A 62 -6.89 5.39 -1.59
CA ARG A 62 -7.02 6.53 -2.52
C ARG A 62 -6.54 7.83 -1.90
N HIS A 63 -6.81 8.05 -0.61
CA HIS A 63 -6.35 9.25 0.09
C HIS A 63 -4.82 9.36 0.10
N HIS A 64 -4.13 8.23 0.23
CA HIS A 64 -2.67 8.15 0.27
C HIS A 64 -2.00 7.83 -1.10
N ALA A 65 -2.78 7.76 -2.17
CA ALA A 65 -2.26 7.61 -3.53
C ALA A 65 -1.45 8.85 -3.95
N GLY A 66 -0.25 8.64 -4.49
CA GLY A 66 0.66 9.72 -4.87
C GLY A 66 1.50 10.29 -3.72
N THR A 67 1.29 9.81 -2.49
CA THR A 67 2.15 10.14 -1.33
C THR A 67 2.81 8.90 -0.78
N GLN A 68 2.05 8.04 -0.09
CA GLN A 68 2.56 6.78 0.43
C GLN A 68 2.60 5.70 -0.66
N PHE A 69 1.57 5.65 -1.50
CA PHE A 69 1.39 4.59 -2.49
C PHE A 69 1.51 5.09 -3.92
N ASP A 70 1.94 4.21 -4.81
CA ASP A 70 1.92 4.45 -6.25
C ASP A 70 0.46 4.59 -6.73
N PRO A 71 0.07 5.76 -7.26
CA PRO A 71 -1.32 6.03 -7.63
C PRO A 71 -1.82 5.13 -8.77
N TYR A 72 -0.94 4.72 -9.69
CA TYR A 72 -1.30 3.81 -10.77
C TYR A 72 -1.59 2.41 -10.23
N LEU A 73 -0.75 1.92 -9.31
CA LEU A 73 -0.93 0.60 -8.72
C LEU A 73 -2.11 0.53 -7.76
N VAL A 74 -2.42 1.62 -7.04
CA VAL A 74 -3.64 1.69 -6.21
C VAL A 74 -4.87 1.43 -7.06
N GLU A 75 -5.06 2.16 -8.17
CA GLU A 75 -6.24 1.96 -9.02
C GLU A 75 -6.29 0.56 -9.65
N LYS A 76 -5.14 -0.01 -10.04
CA LYS A 76 -5.08 -1.41 -10.52
C LYS A 76 -5.44 -2.43 -9.45
N PHE A 77 -4.95 -2.25 -8.23
CA PHE A 77 -5.27 -3.11 -7.09
C PHE A 77 -6.77 -3.06 -6.80
N LEU A 78 -7.34 -1.86 -6.74
CA LEU A 78 -8.77 -1.65 -6.52
C LEU A 78 -9.65 -2.33 -7.57
N GLN A 79 -9.27 -2.24 -8.86
CA GLN A 79 -9.97 -2.93 -9.94
C GLN A 79 -10.01 -4.46 -9.74
N VAL A 80 -8.91 -5.06 -9.26
CA VAL A 80 -8.84 -6.51 -9.05
C VAL A 80 -9.74 -6.95 -7.90
N ILE A 81 -9.70 -6.23 -6.77
CA ILE A 81 -10.49 -6.61 -5.59
C ILE A 81 -11.98 -6.29 -5.73
N SER A 82 -12.37 -5.29 -6.54
CA SER A 82 -13.77 -5.01 -6.84
C SER A 82 -14.39 -6.04 -7.82
N ASN A 83 -13.59 -6.60 -8.72
CA ASN A 83 -14.05 -7.61 -9.69
C ASN A 83 -14.12 -9.05 -9.14
N SER A 84 -13.75 -9.26 -7.87
CA SER A 84 -13.74 -10.60 -7.25
C SER A 84 -15.08 -10.95 -6.55
N THR A 85 -16.20 -10.46 -7.10
CA THR A 85 -17.57 -10.81 -6.68
C THR A 85 -18.13 -11.89 -7.59
#